data_AF-A0A167TW52-F1
#
_entry.id   AF-A0A167TW52-F1
#
_cell.length_a   1.000
_cell.length_b   1.000
_cell.length_c   1.000
_cell.angle_alpha   90.00
_cell.angle_beta   90.00
_cell.angle_gamma   90.00
#
_symmetry.space_group_name_H-M   'P 1'
#
loop_
_entity.id
_entity.type
_entity.pdbx_description
1 polymer ?
#
loop_
_entity_poly.entity_id
_entity_poly.type
_entity_poly.pdbx_seq_one_letter_code
_entity_poly.pdbx_strand_id
1 'polypeptide(L)'
;MLLQALGVAVLLAVTRAVWLISRRAVVKSPLRNMPGPPSTSWRTGHLGNLYNPYGMSWHHQLNQKYGGAVQINGIMGDEHIYVSDPKALHHICVRDQ
;
A
#
# COMPACT_ATOMS: atom_id res chain seq x y z
N MET A 1 27.27 28.43 11.62
CA MET A 1 27.42 27.61 10.40
C MET A 1 26.71 26.26 10.52
N LEU A 2 26.92 25.48 11.58
CA LEU A 2 26.23 24.19 11.78
C LEU A 2 24.69 24.27 11.84
N LEU A 3 24.13 25.23 12.56
CA LEU A 3 22.66 25.39 12.67
C LEU A 3 22.00 25.70 11.30
N GLN A 4 22.68 26.50 10.47
CA GLN A 4 22.24 26.84 9.12
C GLN A 4 22.30 25.60 8.20
N ALA A 5 23.38 24.82 8.29
CA ALA A 5 23.53 23.58 7.54
C ALA A 5 22.46 22.54 7.91
N LEU A 6 22.12 22.41 9.20
CA LEU A 6 21.03 21.55 9.66
C LEU A 6 19.67 22.01 9.12
N GLY A 7 19.39 23.32 9.14
CA GLY A 7 18.16 23.87 8.57
C GLY A 7 18.00 23.55 7.08
N VAL A 8 19.07 23.69 6.29
CA VAL A 8 19.08 23.35 4.86
C VAL A 8 18.88 21.84 4.65
N ALA A 9 19.53 20.99 5.44
CA ALA A 9 19.38 19.53 5.35
C ALA A 9 17.93 19.08 5.64
N VAL A 10 17.30 19.65 6.68
CA VAL A 10 15.89 19.37 7.02
C VAL A 10 14.97 19.82 5.89
N LEU A 11 15.17 21.03 5.34
CA LEU A 11 14.37 21.53 4.24
C LEU A 11 14.44 20.62 3.02
N LEU A 12 15.65 20.22 2.60
CA LEU A 12 15.85 19.31 1.48
C LEU A 12 15.19 17.94 1.70
N ALA A 13 15.30 17.39 2.92
CA ALA A 13 14.65 16.14 3.28
C ALA A 13 13.12 16.24 3.19
N VAL A 14 12.53 17.32 3.71
CA VAL A 14 11.08 17.57 3.65
C VAL A 14 10.62 17.75 2.20
N THR A 15 11.30 18.58 1.41
CA THR A 15 10.97 18.77 -0.01
C THR A 15 11.04 17.45 -0.78
N ARG A 16 12.06 16.63 -0.53
CA ARG A 16 12.20 15.31 -1.15
C ARG A 16 11.08 14.35 -0.73
N ALA A 17 10.72 14.33 0.54
CA ALA A 17 9.63 13.50 1.06
C ALA A 17 8.28 13.90 0.43
N VAL A 18 7.97 15.20 0.40
CA VAL A 18 6.74 15.72 -0.24
C VAL A 18 6.70 15.37 -1.72
N TRP A 19 7.83 15.49 -2.43
CA TRP A 19 7.92 15.11 -3.84
C TRP A 19 7.69 13.61 -4.06
N LEU A 20 8.26 12.75 -3.21
CA LEU A 20 8.06 11.30 -3.31
C LEU A 20 6.60 10.90 -3.03
N ILE A 21 5.96 11.48 -2.02
CA ILE A 21 4.56 11.19 -1.67
C ILE A 21 3.62 11.69 -2.76
N SER A 22 3.80 12.94 -3.23
CA SER A 22 2.95 13.50 -4.29
C SER A 22 3.10 12.76 -5.62
N ARG A 23 4.31 12.29 -5.95
CA ARG A 23 4.53 11.44 -7.12
C ARG A 23 3.71 10.17 -7.09
N ARG A 24 3.53 9.52 -5.94
CA ARG A 24 2.70 8.30 -5.82
C ARG A 24 1.25 8.56 -6.23
N ALA A 25 0.73 9.77 -5.97
CA ALA A 25 -0.63 10.14 -6.36
C ALA A 25 -0.77 10.46 -7.86
N VAL A 26 0.31 10.95 -8.49
CA VAL A 26 0.29 11.40 -9.90
C VAL A 26 0.67 10.28 -10.87
N VAL A 27 1.59 9.39 -10.50
CA VAL A 27 2.01 8.28 -11.36
C VAL A 27 0.87 7.27 -11.46
N LYS A 28 0.41 6.99 -12.69
CA LYS A 28 -0.58 5.94 -12.94
C LYS A 28 -0.01 4.60 -12.52
N SER A 29 -0.56 4.05 -11.45
CA SER A 29 -0.23 2.70 -11.00
C SER A 29 -1.02 1.66 -11.81
N PRO A 30 -0.39 0.56 -12.24
CA PRO A 30 -1.11 -0.55 -12.86
C PRO A 30 -2.09 -1.21 -11.88
N LEU A 31 -1.89 -1.04 -10.57
CA LEU A 31 -2.76 -1.59 -9.52
C LEU A 31 -4.09 -0.82 -9.41
N ARG A 32 -4.15 0.41 -9.92
CA ARG A 32 -5.34 1.28 -9.77
C ARG A 32 -6.59 0.74 -10.46
N ASN A 33 -6.43 -0.15 -11.43
CA ASN A 33 -7.53 -0.79 -12.16
C ASN A 33 -7.93 -2.15 -11.56
N MET A 34 -7.20 -2.65 -10.56
CA MET A 34 -7.55 -3.91 -9.93
C MET A 34 -8.77 -3.75 -9.01
N PRO A 35 -9.61 -4.79 -8.90
CA PRO A 35 -10.72 -4.78 -7.95
C PRO A 35 -10.20 -4.67 -6.51
N GLY A 36 -10.87 -3.85 -5.70
CA GLY A 36 -10.49 -3.62 -4.31
C GLY A 36 -11.60 -2.91 -3.52
N PRO A 37 -11.58 -3.03 -2.18
CA PRO A 37 -12.46 -2.23 -1.34
C PRO A 37 -12.19 -0.73 -1.50
N PRO A 38 -13.24 0.12 -1.39
CA PRO A 38 -13.04 1.56 -1.39
C PRO A 38 -12.19 1.96 -0.18
N SER A 39 -11.21 2.82 -0.42
CA SER A 39 -10.29 3.27 0.63
C SER A 39 -11.05 3.90 1.79
N THR A 40 -10.87 3.34 3.00
CA THR A 40 -11.52 3.85 4.22
C THR A 40 -10.82 5.10 4.79
N SER A 41 -9.51 5.24 4.54
CA SER A 41 -8.68 6.32 5.10
C SER A 41 -7.43 6.54 4.24
N TRP A 42 -7.11 7.79 3.93
CA TRP A 42 -5.87 8.11 3.22
C TRP A 42 -4.61 7.89 4.07
N ARG A 43 -4.70 8.09 5.39
CA ARG A 43 -3.53 8.01 6.29
C ARG A 43 -3.07 6.58 6.52
N THR A 44 -4.00 5.65 6.69
CA THR A 44 -3.72 4.26 7.09
C THR A 44 -4.21 3.21 6.10
N GLY A 45 -5.06 3.60 5.14
CA GLY A 45 -5.66 2.67 4.19
C GLY A 45 -6.43 1.56 4.91
N HIS A 46 -6.13 0.32 4.54
CA HIS A 46 -6.71 -0.90 5.09
C HIS A 46 -5.82 -1.61 6.10
N LEU A 47 -4.67 -1.03 6.49
CA LEU A 47 -3.71 -1.73 7.36
C LEU A 47 -4.30 -2.11 8.72
N GLY A 48 -5.23 -1.30 9.26
CA GLY A 48 -5.94 -1.62 10.49
C GLY A 48 -6.79 -2.89 10.38
N ASN A 49 -7.39 -3.15 9.22
CA ASN A 49 -8.14 -4.38 8.96
C ASN A 49 -7.20 -5.56 8.70
N LEU A 50 -6.14 -5.31 7.92
CA LEU A 50 -5.13 -6.30 7.55
C LEU A 50 -4.44 -6.90 8.78
N TYR A 51 -4.03 -6.04 9.73
CA TYR A 51 -3.32 -6.42 10.95
C TYR A 51 -4.22 -6.59 12.17
N ASN A 52 -5.54 -6.65 12.00
CA ASN A 52 -6.45 -6.91 13.11
C ASN A 52 -6.27 -8.37 13.60
N PRO A 53 -5.96 -8.61 14.89
CA PRO A 53 -5.84 -9.97 15.43
C PRO A 53 -7.10 -10.83 15.26
N TYR A 54 -8.26 -10.19 15.15
CA TYR A 54 -9.57 -10.82 14.91
C TYR A 54 -10.11 -10.52 13.50
N GLY A 55 -9.22 -10.19 12.54
CA GLY A 55 -9.56 -9.73 11.19
C GLY A 55 -9.91 -10.82 10.18
N MET A 56 -9.97 -12.11 10.57
CA MET A 56 -10.20 -13.23 9.62
C MET A 56 -11.47 -13.07 8.79
N SER A 57 -12.54 -12.52 9.38
CA SER A 57 -13.79 -12.23 8.67
C SER A 57 -13.57 -11.25 7.51
N TRP A 58 -12.74 -10.24 7.69
CA TRP A 58 -12.40 -9.26 6.66
C TRP A 58 -11.61 -9.91 5.51
N HIS A 59 -10.62 -10.75 5.84
CA HIS A 59 -9.84 -11.50 4.84
C HIS A 59 -10.75 -12.43 4.00
N HIS A 60 -11.70 -13.11 4.64
CA HIS A 60 -12.68 -13.94 3.92
C HIS A 60 -13.61 -13.11 3.03
N GLN A 61 -14.10 -11.96 3.51
CA GLN A 61 -14.94 -11.07 2.71
C GLN A 61 -14.22 -10.53 1.48
N LEU A 62 -12.93 -10.21 1.59
CA LEU A 62 -12.14 -9.78 0.44
C LEU A 62 -12.10 -10.85 -0.65
N ASN A 63 -11.76 -12.09 -0.27
CA ASN A 63 -11.67 -13.19 -1.21
C ASN A 63 -13.04 -13.50 -1.85
N GLN A 64 -14.12 -13.51 -1.06
CA GLN A 64 -15.47 -13.74 -1.57
C GLN A 64 -15.95 -12.66 -2.55
N LYS A 65 -15.60 -11.39 -2.30
CA LYS A 65 -16.12 -10.25 -3.09
C LYS A 65 -15.26 -9.90 -4.30
N TYR A 66 -13.94 -10.02 -4.18
CA TYR A 66 -12.99 -9.53 -5.18
C TYR A 66 -12.11 -10.64 -5.78
N GLY A 67 -12.17 -11.86 -5.23
CA GLY A 67 -11.41 -13.01 -5.70
C GLY A 67 -10.02 -13.16 -5.07
N GLY A 68 -9.16 -13.96 -5.71
CA GLY A 68 -7.87 -14.38 -5.17
C GLY A 68 -6.74 -13.35 -5.23
N ALA A 69 -6.96 -12.17 -5.81
CA ALA A 69 -6.01 -11.06 -5.84
C ALA A 69 -6.76 -9.72 -5.77
N VAL A 70 -6.46 -8.92 -4.75
CA VAL A 70 -7.22 -7.72 -4.41
C VAL A 70 -6.28 -6.56 -4.17
N GLN A 71 -6.57 -5.40 -4.74
CA GLN A 71 -5.81 -4.19 -4.41
C GLN A 71 -6.28 -3.64 -3.07
N ILE A 72 -5.34 -3.32 -2.18
CA ILE A 72 -5.60 -2.68 -0.90
C ILE A 72 -4.70 -1.45 -0.74
N ASN A 73 -5.23 -0.38 -0.15
CA ASN A 73 -4.44 0.80 0.19
C ASN A 73 -3.66 0.64 1.52
N GLY A 74 -2.44 1.15 1.52
CA GLY A 74 -1.58 1.31 2.70
C GLY A 74 -1.48 2.78 3.15
N ILE A 75 -0.38 3.12 3.81
CA ILE A 75 -0.14 4.46 4.38
C ILE A 75 0.08 5.50 3.29
N MET A 76 -0.51 6.69 3.45
CA MET A 76 -0.33 7.84 2.54
C MET A 76 -0.60 7.51 1.06
N GLY A 77 -1.64 6.70 0.81
CA GLY A 77 -2.04 6.33 -0.55
C GLY A 77 -1.14 5.29 -1.21
N ASP A 78 -0.30 4.59 -0.44
CA ASP A 78 0.41 3.41 -0.92
C ASP A 78 -0.57 2.33 -1.41
N GLU A 79 -0.16 1.50 -2.36
CA GLU A 79 -1.01 0.48 -2.97
C GLU A 79 -0.33 -0.88 -2.88
N HIS A 80 -0.99 -1.85 -2.26
CA HIS A 80 -0.50 -3.22 -2.11
C HIS A 80 -1.45 -4.20 -2.80
N ILE A 81 -0.93 -5.35 -3.22
CA ILE A 81 -1.76 -6.47 -3.67
C ILE A 81 -1.85 -7.49 -2.53
N TYR A 82 -3.07 -7.77 -2.11
CA TYR A 82 -3.39 -8.90 -1.25
C TYR A 82 -3.67 -10.12 -2.14
N VAL A 83 -2.83 -11.17 -2.03
CA VAL A 83 -2.95 -12.40 -2.82
C VAL A 83 -3.35 -13.55 -1.90
N SER A 84 -4.45 -14.22 -2.24
CA SER A 84 -4.93 -15.43 -1.57
C SER A 84 -5.11 -16.62 -2.50
N ASP A 85 -4.90 -16.48 -3.80
CA ASP A 85 -4.90 -17.59 -4.76
C ASP A 85 -3.67 -18.50 -4.54
N PRO A 86 -3.85 -19.79 -4.17
CA PRO A 86 -2.74 -20.72 -3.98
C PRO A 86 -1.86 -20.89 -5.22
N LYS A 87 -2.43 -20.79 -6.43
CA LYS A 87 -1.65 -20.91 -7.67
C LYS A 87 -0.73 -19.69 -7.84
N ALA A 88 -1.26 -18.49 -7.65
CA ALA A 88 -0.47 -17.26 -7.68
C ALA A 88 0.61 -17.27 -6.59
N LEU A 89 0.27 -17.68 -5.37
CA LEU A 89 1.24 -17.80 -4.28
C LEU A 89 2.32 -18.84 -4.57
N HIS A 90 1.99 -19.98 -5.18
CA HIS A 90 3.00 -20.95 -5.59
C HIS A 90 3.95 -20.35 -6.63
N HIS A 91 3.45 -19.57 -7.58
CA HIS A 91 4.32 -18.87 -8.52
C HIS A 91 5.25 -17.87 -7.80
N ILE A 92 4.68 -17.00 -6.97
CA ILE A 92 5.42 -15.94 -6.25
C ILE A 92 6.45 -16.52 -5.25
N CYS A 93 6.04 -17.49 -4.45
CA CYS A 93 6.83 -17.98 -3.31
C CYS A 93 7.77 -19.14 -3.67
N VAL A 94 7.54 -19.84 -4.78
CA VAL A 94 8.29 -21.07 -5.12
C VAL A 94 8.99 -20.97 -6.48
N ARG A 95 8.34 -20.40 -7.49
CA ARG A 95 8.87 -20.43 -8.88
C ARG A 95 9.68 -19.19 -9.26
N ASP A 96 9.35 -18.02 -8.72
CA ASP A 96 9.91 -16.73 -9.12
C ASP A 96 10.93 -16.16 -8.11
N GLN A 97 11.53 -17.04 -7.29
CA GLN A 97 12.64 -16.71 -6.39
C GLN A 97 13.99 -17.04 -7.01
#